data_AF-A0A1R3IPP3-F1
#
_entry.id   AF-A0A1R3IPP3-F1
#
_cell.length_a   1.000
_cell.length_b   1.000
_cell.length_c   1.000
_cell.angle_alpha   90.00
_cell.angle_beta   90.00
_cell.angle_gamma   90.00
#
_symmetry.space_group_name_H-M   'P 1'
#
loop_
_entity.id
_entity.type
_entity.pdbx_description
1 polymer ?
#
loop_
_entity_poly.entity_id
_entity_poly.type
_entity_poly.pdbx_seq_one_letter_code
_entity_poly.pdbx_strand_id
1 'polypeptide(L)'
;MLDHHEDMVVLAFCTHIGCAMTKISRFYGSSSNFFLKLFFDNKDITFVGVHIKDDIKRLEKCFGLQIRNAVDITELAADVLHQPRLRAFGVRKLASKVLLVSFQARSSSMDQDDCTRNRNMQIIEDRIECATIDAYAAYKTGKKLLGV
;
A
#
# COMPACT_ATOMS: atom_id res chain seq x y z
N MET A 1 -32.82 6.09 -3.48
CA MET A 1 -31.93 5.99 -4.64
C MET A 1 -30.58 5.57 -4.08
N LEU A 2 -30.26 4.28 -4.15
CA LEU A 2 -29.06 3.71 -3.51
C LEU A 2 -27.85 4.06 -4.36
N ASP A 3 -26.99 4.96 -3.88
CA ASP A 3 -25.66 5.18 -4.45
C ASP A 3 -24.88 3.86 -4.39
N HIS A 4 -24.72 3.22 -5.55
CA HIS A 4 -23.85 2.06 -5.70
C HIS A 4 -22.42 2.59 -5.82
N HIS A 5 -21.82 2.96 -4.69
CA HIS A 5 -20.38 3.15 -4.63
C HIS A 5 -19.75 1.76 -4.87
N GLU A 6 -19.18 1.55 -6.06
CA GLU A 6 -18.38 0.36 -6.32
C GLU A 6 -17.20 0.33 -5.34
N ASP A 7 -17.24 -0.56 -4.35
CA ASP A 7 -16.12 -0.84 -3.44
C ASP A 7 -14.99 -1.51 -4.24
N MET A 8 -14.20 -0.67 -4.94
CA MET A 8 -12.99 -1.06 -5.66
C MET A 8 -11.77 -0.61 -4.89
N VAL A 9 -10.81 -1.51 -4.69
CA VAL A 9 -9.52 -1.17 -4.10
C VAL A 9 -8.38 -1.61 -5.02
N VAL A 10 -7.33 -0.80 -5.04
CA VAL A 10 -6.09 -1.11 -5.73
C VAL A 10 -5.08 -1.60 -4.71
N LEU A 11 -4.49 -2.75 -4.98
CA LEU A 11 -3.39 -3.32 -4.22
C LEU A 11 -2.11 -3.12 -5.03
N ALA A 12 -1.08 -2.55 -4.39
CA ALA A 12 0.25 -2.40 -4.96
C ALA A 12 1.25 -3.20 -4.13
N PHE A 13 1.95 -4.13 -4.78
CA PHE A 13 2.97 -4.98 -4.18
C PHE A 13 4.31 -4.63 -4.80
N CYS A 14 5.38 -4.63 -4.00
CA CYS A 14 6.74 -4.49 -4.51
C CYS A 14 7.68 -5.47 -3.80
N THR A 15 8.64 -5.99 -4.55
CA THR A 15 9.72 -6.87 -4.08
C THR A 15 11.07 -6.35 -4.59
N HIS A 16 12.14 -7.11 -4.42
CA HIS A 16 13.42 -6.80 -5.07
C HIS A 16 13.38 -6.94 -6.60
N ILE A 17 12.44 -7.72 -7.15
CA ILE A 17 12.35 -8.03 -8.59
C ILE A 17 11.56 -6.94 -9.31
N GLY A 18 10.53 -6.40 -8.67
CA GLY A 18 9.66 -5.40 -9.27
C GLY A 18 8.38 -5.19 -8.49
N CYS A 19 7.47 -4.44 -9.09
CA CYS A 19 6.17 -4.11 -8.53
C CYS A 19 5.02 -4.65 -9.37
N ALA A 20 3.95 -5.05 -8.71
CA ALA A 20 2.72 -5.51 -9.32
C ALA A 20 1.54 -4.73 -8.73
N MET A 21 0.61 -4.32 -9.58
CA MET A 21 -0.62 -3.68 -9.17
C MET A 21 -1.80 -4.52 -9.62
N THR A 22 -2.78 -4.70 -8.73
CA THR A 22 -4.02 -5.39 -9.06
C THR A 22 -5.20 -4.63 -8.47
N LYS A 23 -6.32 -4.68 -9.18
CA LYS A 23 -7.57 -4.06 -8.76
C LYS A 23 -8.54 -5.18 -8.38
N ILE A 24 -9.12 -5.07 -7.19
CA ILE A 24 -10.17 -5.98 -6.74
C ILE A 24 -11.46 -5.20 -6.53
N SER A 25 -12.57 -5.88 -6.77
CA SER A 25 -13.91 -5.35 -6.58
C SER A 25 -14.70 -6.33 -5.73
N ARG A 26 -15.49 -5.80 -4.81
CA ARG A 26 -16.34 -6.59 -3.91
C ARG A 26 -17.39 -7.44 -4.65
N PHE A 27 -17.78 -7.03 -5.87
CA PHE A 27 -18.89 -7.63 -6.61
C PHE A 27 -18.47 -8.74 -7.58
N TYR A 28 -17.17 -8.92 -7.85
CA TYR A 28 -16.70 -10.10 -8.58
C TYR A 28 -16.65 -11.25 -7.58
N GLY A 29 -17.63 -12.16 -7.65
CA GLY A 29 -18.00 -13.15 -6.62
C GLY A 29 -16.85 -13.93 -5.95
N SER A 30 -17.16 -14.57 -4.82
CA SER A 30 -16.26 -15.17 -3.82
C SER A 30 -15.08 -16.00 -4.35
N SER A 31 -15.21 -16.60 -5.54
CA SER A 31 -14.17 -17.39 -6.21
C SER A 31 -13.02 -16.55 -6.79
N SER A 32 -13.23 -15.26 -7.05
CA SER A 32 -12.28 -14.36 -7.72
C SER A 32 -11.05 -14.05 -6.88
N ASN A 33 -11.17 -14.11 -5.55
CA ASN A 33 -10.11 -13.74 -4.60
C ASN A 33 -9.35 -14.95 -4.01
N PHE A 34 -9.61 -16.18 -4.48
CA PHE A 34 -9.00 -17.38 -3.90
C PHE A 34 -7.47 -17.33 -3.88
N PHE A 35 -6.84 -16.95 -5.01
CA PHE A 35 -5.38 -16.86 -5.08
C PHE A 35 -4.81 -15.73 -4.21
N LEU A 36 -5.52 -14.60 -4.10
CA LEU A 36 -5.11 -13.52 -3.20
C LEU A 36 -5.23 -13.94 -1.74
N LYS A 37 -6.26 -14.71 -1.39
CA LYS A 37 -6.41 -15.27 -0.05
C LYS A 37 -5.24 -16.21 0.28
N LEU A 38 -4.92 -17.16 -0.61
CA LEU A 38 -3.76 -18.04 -0.44
C LEU A 38 -2.44 -17.25 -0.32
N PHE A 39 -2.29 -16.21 -1.12
CA PHE A 39 -1.11 -15.34 -1.09
C PHE A 39 -0.97 -14.61 0.25
N PHE A 40 -2.06 -14.02 0.77
CA PHE A 40 -2.08 -13.34 2.06
C PHE A 40 -2.06 -14.28 3.28
N ASP A 41 -2.47 -15.53 3.10
CA ASP A 41 -2.36 -16.60 4.11
C ASP A 41 -0.96 -17.22 4.20
N ASN A 42 -0.06 -16.94 3.23
CA ASN A 42 1.29 -17.47 3.23
C ASN A 42 2.13 -16.84 4.36
N LYS A 43 2.56 -17.68 5.31
CA LYS A 43 3.34 -17.27 6.48
C LYS A 43 4.82 -16.98 6.20
N ASP A 44 5.33 -17.47 5.07
CA ASP A 44 6.72 -17.24 4.65
C ASP A 44 6.91 -15.83 4.08
N ILE A 45 5.82 -15.10 3.85
CA ILE A 45 5.83 -13.73 3.33
C ILE A 45 5.42 -12.77 4.44
N THR A 46 6.26 -11.76 4.69
CA THR A 46 5.91 -10.61 5.54
C THR A 46 5.41 -9.47 4.67
N PHE A 47 4.15 -9.08 4.88
CA PHE A 47 3.52 -7.96 4.17
C PHE A 47 3.75 -6.67 4.94
N VAL A 48 4.62 -5.82 4.41
CA VAL A 48 4.96 -4.54 5.02
C VAL A 48 4.16 -3.41 4.39
N GLY A 49 3.80 -2.41 5.19
CA GLY A 49 3.19 -1.18 4.70
C GLY A 49 3.14 -0.09 5.77
N VAL A 50 2.65 1.08 5.40
CA VAL A 50 2.60 2.28 6.24
C VAL A 50 1.16 2.61 6.58
N HIS A 51 0.82 2.73 7.86
CA HIS A 51 -0.55 3.00 8.34
C HIS A 51 -1.59 1.97 7.90
N ILE A 52 -1.18 0.71 7.78
CA ILE A 52 -1.99 -0.34 7.13
C ILE A 52 -3.07 -0.95 8.03
N LYS A 53 -3.13 -0.58 9.31
CA LYS A 53 -4.06 -1.20 10.27
C LYS A 53 -5.52 -1.10 9.83
N ASP A 54 -5.95 0.07 9.35
CA ASP A 54 -7.33 0.27 8.93
C ASP A 54 -7.59 -0.27 7.52
N ASP A 55 -6.58 -0.27 6.64
CA ASP A 55 -6.66 -0.93 5.34
C ASP A 55 -6.84 -2.46 5.50
N ILE A 56 -6.12 -3.10 6.42
CA ILE A 56 -6.27 -4.53 6.73
C ILE A 56 -7.68 -4.84 7.22
N LYS A 57 -8.20 -4.05 8.17
CA LYS A 57 -9.58 -4.21 8.65
C LYS A 57 -10.60 -4.05 7.51
N ARG A 58 -10.36 -3.11 6.60
CA ARG A 58 -11.22 -2.91 5.41
C ARG A 58 -11.14 -4.10 4.46
N LEU A 59 -9.94 -4.64 4.21
CA LEU A 59 -9.75 -5.82 3.36
C LEU A 59 -10.46 -7.05 3.93
N GLU A 60 -10.37 -7.27 5.23
CA GLU A 60 -11.07 -8.36 5.89
C GLU A 60 -12.60 -8.17 5.84
N LYS A 61 -13.09 -6.99 6.26
CA LYS A 61 -14.54 -6.73 6.38
C LYS A 61 -15.25 -6.67 5.03
N CYS A 62 -14.64 -6.04 4.03
CA CYS A 62 -15.29 -5.77 2.74
C CYS A 62 -14.94 -6.81 1.67
N PHE A 63 -13.77 -7.46 1.76
CA PHE A 63 -13.26 -8.37 0.71
C PHE A 63 -12.99 -9.78 1.22
N GLY A 64 -13.10 -10.05 2.53
CA GLY A 64 -12.80 -11.37 3.11
C GLY A 64 -11.32 -11.74 3.03
N LEU A 65 -10.43 -10.75 2.86
CA LEU A 65 -9.00 -10.93 2.70
C LEU A 65 -8.29 -10.62 4.02
N GLN A 66 -7.88 -11.66 4.73
CA GLN A 66 -7.03 -11.56 5.91
C GLN A 66 -5.56 -11.60 5.50
N ILE A 67 -4.74 -10.69 6.05
CA ILE A 67 -3.28 -10.68 5.86
C ILE A 67 -2.62 -11.20 7.12
N ARG A 68 -2.13 -12.44 7.10
CA ARG A 68 -1.68 -13.12 8.34
C ARG A 68 -0.42 -12.54 8.96
N ASN A 69 0.51 -12.10 8.12
CA ASN A 69 1.81 -11.63 8.55
C ASN A 69 2.03 -10.19 8.09
N ALA A 70 1.19 -9.28 8.59
CA ALA A 70 1.24 -7.87 8.25
C ALA A 70 2.06 -7.07 9.28
N VAL A 71 2.91 -6.18 8.80
CA VAL A 71 3.76 -5.32 9.63
C VAL A 71 3.57 -3.87 9.23
N ASP A 72 3.11 -3.05 10.18
CA ASP A 72 3.13 -1.60 10.02
C ASP A 72 4.54 -1.08 10.29
N ILE A 73 5.22 -0.61 9.25
CA ILE A 73 6.61 -0.18 9.36
C ILE A 73 6.76 1.17 10.07
N THR A 74 5.70 1.95 10.25
CA THR A 74 5.76 3.18 11.06
C THR A 74 5.91 2.86 12.53
N GLU A 75 5.19 1.83 13.01
CA GLU A 75 5.30 1.30 14.37
C GLU A 75 6.66 0.65 14.56
N LEU A 76 7.06 -0.25 13.64
CA LEU A 76 8.36 -0.91 13.68
C LEU A 76 9.51 0.10 13.71
N ALA A 77 9.48 1.13 12.86
CA ALA A 77 10.51 2.16 12.83
C ALA A 77 10.57 2.96 14.14
N ALA A 78 9.41 3.31 14.71
CA ALA A 78 9.34 4.04 15.96
C ALA A 78 9.97 3.25 17.12
N ASP A 79 9.72 1.95 17.15
CA ASP A 79 10.22 1.04 18.19
C ASP A 79 11.72 0.76 18.01
N VAL A 80 12.15 0.36 16.81
CA VAL A 80 13.56 0.02 16.50
C VAL A 80 14.49 1.23 16.62
N LEU A 81 14.03 2.43 16.21
CA LEU A 81 14.85 3.64 16.23
C LEU A 81 14.63 4.52 17.47
N HIS A 82 13.81 4.05 18.42
CA HIS A 82 13.42 4.77 19.63
C HIS A 82 12.94 6.21 19.35
N GLN A 83 12.14 6.38 18.29
CA GLN A 83 11.62 7.68 17.85
C GLN A 83 10.10 7.62 17.66
N PRO A 84 9.31 7.84 18.72
CA PRO A 84 7.84 7.74 18.69
C PRO A 84 7.18 8.58 17.59
N ARG A 85 7.79 9.73 17.22
CA ARG A 85 7.30 10.61 16.15
C ARG A 85 7.23 9.95 14.77
N LEU A 86 7.97 8.85 14.54
CA LEU A 86 7.97 8.15 13.25
C LEU A 86 6.63 7.49 12.96
N ARG A 87 5.82 7.20 13.99
CA ARG A 87 4.43 6.76 13.84
C ARG A 87 3.60 7.71 13.02
N ALA A 88 3.89 9.01 13.01
CA ALA A 88 3.12 10.01 12.26
C ALA A 88 3.61 10.21 10.81
N PHE A 89 4.65 9.51 10.36
CA PHE A 89 5.27 9.79 9.06
C PHE A 89 4.52 9.08 7.94
N GLY A 90 4.35 9.76 6.81
CA GLY A 90 3.95 9.12 5.55
C GLY A 90 5.11 8.33 4.93
N VAL A 91 4.79 7.43 4.01
CA VAL A 91 5.72 6.42 3.46
C VAL A 91 7.03 7.00 2.92
N ARG A 92 6.98 8.05 2.08
CA ARG A 92 8.18 8.65 1.49
C ARG A 92 9.04 9.38 2.52
N LYS A 93 8.41 10.03 3.50
CA LYS A 93 9.11 10.73 4.59
C LYS A 93 9.78 9.75 5.55
N LEU A 94 9.09 8.66 5.88
CA LEU A 94 9.63 7.57 6.69
C LEU A 94 10.82 6.92 5.98
N ALA A 95 10.64 6.56 4.70
CA ALA A 95 11.70 5.97 3.89
C ALA A 95 12.92 6.89 3.80
N SER A 96 12.72 8.20 3.59
CA SER A 96 13.82 9.16 3.55
C SER A 96 14.61 9.20 4.86
N LYS A 97 13.92 9.11 5.99
CA LYS A 97 14.54 9.13 7.32
C LYS A 97 15.32 7.83 7.61
N VAL A 98 14.77 6.67 7.23
CA VAL A 98 15.34 5.35 7.53
C VAL A 98 16.44 4.96 6.54
N LEU A 99 16.25 5.25 5.25
CA LEU A 99 17.16 4.89 4.17
C LEU A 99 18.26 5.93 3.95
N LEU A 100 18.11 7.15 4.49
CA LEU A 100 19.02 8.28 4.27
C LEU A 100 19.13 8.69 2.79
N VAL A 101 18.05 8.51 2.03
CA VAL A 101 17.93 8.87 0.60
C VAL A 101 16.67 9.70 0.43
N SER A 102 16.71 10.79 -0.34
CA SER A 102 15.52 11.61 -0.56
C SER A 102 14.52 10.94 -1.49
N PHE A 103 13.28 10.82 -1.04
CA PHE A 103 12.13 10.52 -1.90
C PHE A 103 11.39 11.81 -2.23
N GLN A 104 11.10 12.04 -3.51
CA GLN A 104 10.33 13.20 -3.94
C GLN A 104 8.93 13.17 -3.32
N ALA A 105 8.40 14.33 -2.94
CA ALA A 105 7.00 14.41 -2.50
C ALA A 105 6.04 13.97 -3.63
N ARG A 106 4.82 13.56 -3.27
CA ARG A 106 3.78 13.34 -4.28
C ARG A 106 3.47 14.66 -4.97
N SER A 107 3.17 14.61 -6.27
CA SER A 107 2.69 15.79 -7.00
C SER A 107 1.35 16.25 -6.41
N SER A 108 1.12 17.56 -6.33
CA SER A 108 -0.15 18.13 -5.86
C SER A 108 -1.34 17.76 -6.75
N SER A 109 -1.09 17.38 -8.01
CA SER A 109 -2.11 16.83 -8.91
C SER A 109 -2.67 15.48 -8.47
N MET A 110 -2.03 14.80 -7.52
CA MET A 110 -2.50 13.52 -6.96
C MET A 110 -3.50 13.68 -5.82
N ASP A 111 -3.67 14.90 -5.28
CA ASP A 111 -4.61 15.20 -4.18
C ASP A 111 -6.01 15.60 -4.68
N GLN A 112 -6.19 15.80 -5.99
CA GLN A 112 -7.48 16.13 -6.60
C GLN A 112 -8.18 14.88 -7.14
N ASP A 113 -9.28 14.48 -6.50
CA ASP A 113 -10.37 13.74 -7.11
C ASP A 113 -11.13 14.67 -8.08
N ASP A 114 -10.47 15.12 -9.16
CA ASP A 114 -11.17 15.87 -10.20
C ASP A 114 -11.88 14.89 -11.13
N CYS A 115 -13.12 14.58 -10.75
CA CYS A 115 -14.12 13.93 -11.58
C CYS A 115 -14.55 14.86 -12.73
N THR A 116 -13.67 15.18 -13.66
CA THR A 116 -14.05 15.78 -14.95
C THR A 116 -13.61 14.89 -16.12
N ARG A 117 -14.64 14.34 -16.74
CA ARG A 117 -14.68 13.42 -17.88
C ARG A 117 -14.06 14.04 -19.14
N ASN A 118 -12.73 14.09 -19.22
CA ASN A 118 -11.91 14.05 -20.43
C ASN A 118 -10.45 14.32 -20.03
N ARG A 119 -9.47 13.51 -20.50
CA ARG A 119 -7.99 13.56 -20.24
C ARG A 119 -7.54 12.64 -19.07
N ASN A 120 -6.42 11.90 -19.06
CA ASN A 120 -5.22 11.76 -19.89
C ASN A 120 -4.51 10.44 -19.50
N MET A 121 -3.91 9.72 -20.44
CA MET A 121 -3.03 8.55 -20.17
C MET A 121 -1.93 8.88 -19.15
N GLN A 122 -1.43 10.12 -19.17
CA GLN A 122 -0.48 10.67 -18.19
C GLN A 122 -0.95 10.60 -16.73
N ILE A 123 -2.23 10.83 -16.44
CA ILE A 123 -2.75 10.78 -15.05
C ILE A 123 -2.72 9.33 -14.53
N ILE A 124 -2.93 8.35 -15.42
CA ILE A 124 -2.84 6.93 -15.08
C ILE A 124 -1.36 6.53 -14.87
N GLU A 125 -0.48 6.97 -15.76
CA GLU A 125 0.97 6.76 -15.62
C GLU A 125 1.51 7.35 -14.31
N ASP A 126 1.17 8.59 -13.99
CA ASP A 126 1.56 9.26 -12.76
C ASP A 126 1.03 8.52 -11.51
N ARG A 127 -0.19 7.98 -11.56
CA ARG A 127 -0.78 7.19 -10.47
C ARG A 127 -0.06 5.86 -10.29
N ILE A 128 0.29 5.19 -11.38
CA ILE A 128 1.07 3.94 -11.35
C ILE A 128 2.46 4.22 -10.80
N GLU A 129 3.13 5.25 -11.29
CA GLU A 129 4.45 5.66 -10.81
C GLU A 129 4.38 6.01 -9.31
N CYS A 130 3.40 6.80 -8.89
CA CYS A 130 3.27 7.17 -7.47
C CYS A 130 3.05 5.95 -6.57
N ALA A 131 2.14 5.04 -6.95
CA ALA A 131 1.84 3.84 -6.19
C ALA A 131 3.04 2.89 -6.12
N THR A 132 3.78 2.73 -7.23
CA THR A 132 4.97 1.87 -7.28
C THR A 132 6.14 2.46 -6.50
N ILE A 133 6.37 3.79 -6.54
CA ILE A 133 7.35 4.46 -5.69
C ILE A 133 7.01 4.28 -4.21
N ASP A 134 5.75 4.44 -3.82
CA ASP A 134 5.31 4.30 -2.44
C ASP A 134 5.46 2.86 -1.94
N ALA A 135 5.04 1.88 -2.72
CA ALA A 135 5.20 0.46 -2.39
C ALA A 135 6.69 0.05 -2.35
N TYR A 136 7.53 0.57 -3.25
CA TYR A 136 8.97 0.33 -3.22
C TYR A 136 9.62 0.97 -1.98
N ALA A 137 9.25 2.20 -1.64
CA ALA A 137 9.71 2.90 -0.45
C ALA A 137 9.36 2.12 0.83
N ALA A 138 8.13 1.60 0.92
CA ALA A 138 7.71 0.74 2.02
C ALA A 138 8.52 -0.57 2.06
N TYR A 139 8.68 -1.25 0.93
CA TYR A 139 9.46 -2.49 0.82
C TYR A 139 10.91 -2.30 1.28
N LYS A 140 11.63 -1.32 0.74
CA LYS A 140 13.04 -1.06 1.10
C LYS A 140 13.19 -0.68 2.56
N THR A 141 12.27 0.11 3.09
CA THR A 141 12.26 0.53 4.49
C THR A 141 12.02 -0.66 5.42
N GLY A 142 10.99 -1.46 5.13
CA GLY A 142 10.68 -2.68 5.87
C GLY A 142 11.84 -3.67 5.84
N LYS A 143 12.44 -3.89 4.67
CA LYS A 143 13.63 -4.74 4.51
C LYS A 143 14.78 -4.32 5.43
N LYS A 144 15.11 -3.01 5.45
CA LYS A 144 16.17 -2.48 6.31
C LYS A 144 15.87 -2.63 7.80
N LEU A 145 14.61 -2.41 8.21
CA LEU A 145 14.22 -2.49 9.62
C LEU A 145 14.10 -3.93 10.13
N LEU A 146 13.70 -4.86 9.28
CA LEU A 146 13.55 -6.28 9.60
C LEU A 146 14.88 -7.06 9.51
N GLY A 147 15.90 -6.50 8.87
CA GLY A 147 17.22 -7.13 8.76
C GLY A 147 17.27 -8.34 7.82
N VAL A 148 16.40 -8.36 6.80
CA VAL A 148 16.28 -9.43 5.78
C VAL A 148 16.66 -8.94 4.38
#